data_AF-A0AAW2KHA1-F1
#
_entry.id   AF-A0AAW2KHA1-F1
#
_cell.length_a   1.000
_cell.length_b   1.000
_cell.length_c   1.000
_cell.angle_alpha   90.00
_cell.angle_beta   90.00
_cell.angle_gamma   90.00
#
_symmetry.space_group_name_H-M   'P 1'
#
loop_
_entity.id
_entity.type
_entity.pdbx_description
1 polymer ?
#
loop_
_entity_poly.entity_id
_entity_poly.type
_entity_poly.pdbx_seq_one_letter_code
_entity_poly.pdbx_strand_id
1 'polypeptide(L)'
;MAPELYDENYTELIDIYSFGMCLLEMVTLELPYSECDNVAKIYKKVTSGLRPQAMNKVKDPEVQAFIEKCLAQPRARPSAADLLKDPFFDGIHDDDDENADDYSRN
;
A
#
# COMPACT_ATOMS: atom_id res chain seq x y z
N MET A 1 5.54 -0.87 -10.08
CA MET A 1 5.60 0.60 -10.23
C MET A 1 4.20 1.13 -10.51
N ALA A 2 3.90 2.35 -10.05
CA ALA A 2 2.66 3.04 -10.35
C ALA A 2 2.56 3.37 -11.86
N PRO A 3 1.36 3.39 -12.46
CA PRO A 3 1.19 3.60 -13.91
C PRO A 3 1.71 4.96 -14.39
N GLU A 4 1.52 6.02 -13.59
CA GLU A 4 1.90 7.40 -13.92
C GLU A 4 3.39 7.71 -13.73
N LEU A 5 4.20 6.75 -13.29
CA LEU A 5 5.65 6.96 -13.13
C LEU A 5 6.35 7.35 -14.45
N TYR A 6 5.73 7.02 -15.58
CA TYR A 6 6.22 7.36 -16.92
C TYR A 6 5.77 8.76 -17.39
N ASP A 7 4.93 9.44 -16.63
CA ASP A 7 4.53 10.81 -16.88
C ASP A 7 5.54 11.77 -16.22
N GLU A 8 5.82 12.93 -16.83
CA GLU A 8 6.73 13.93 -16.23
C GLU A 8 6.15 14.58 -14.95
N ASN A 9 4.85 14.40 -14.70
CA ASN A 9 4.10 15.00 -13.59
C ASN A 9 3.61 13.93 -12.60
N TYR A 10 4.52 13.21 -11.95
CA TYR A 10 4.20 12.35 -10.81
C TYR A 10 4.46 13.06 -9.47
N THR A 11 3.86 12.54 -8.42
CA THR A 11 4.00 13.03 -7.04
C THR A 11 4.37 11.87 -6.12
N GLU A 12 4.55 12.13 -4.82
CA GLU A 12 4.78 11.13 -3.76
C GLU A 12 3.68 10.05 -3.69
N LEU A 13 2.53 10.25 -4.35
CA LEU A 13 1.46 9.25 -4.42
C LEU A 13 1.88 7.97 -5.15
N ILE A 14 2.97 7.97 -5.92
CA ILE A 14 3.56 6.73 -6.47
C ILE A 14 4.07 5.79 -5.37
N ASP A 15 4.50 6.35 -4.23
CA ASP A 15 4.99 5.59 -3.09
C ASP A 15 3.82 4.94 -2.37
N ILE A 16 2.67 5.62 -2.30
CA ILE A 16 1.42 5.04 -1.78
C ILE A 16 0.97 3.82 -2.59
N TYR A 17 1.07 3.91 -3.92
CA TYR A 17 0.79 2.75 -4.78
C TYR A 17 1.77 1.60 -4.53
N SER A 18 3.05 1.91 -4.42
CA SER A 18 4.10 0.91 -4.15
C SER A 18 3.90 0.25 -2.78
N PHE A 19 3.54 1.04 -1.76
CA PHE A 19 3.17 0.56 -0.43
C PHE A 19 1.98 -0.40 -0.47
N GLY A 20 0.91 -0.07 -1.20
CA GLY A 20 -0.23 -0.97 -1.41
C GLY A 20 0.17 -2.31 -2.05
N MET A 21 1.09 -2.29 -3.01
CA MET A 21 1.63 -3.51 -3.62
C MET A 21 2.50 -4.32 -2.65
N CYS A 22 3.34 -3.67 -1.84
CA CYS A 22 4.12 -4.35 -0.80
C CYS A 22 3.22 -4.98 0.27
N LEU A 23 2.17 -4.28 0.71
CA LEU A 23 1.21 -4.83 1.65
C LEU A 23 0.49 -6.04 1.08
N LEU A 24 0.05 -5.98 -0.18
CA LEU A 24 -0.52 -7.13 -0.88
C LEU A 24 0.44 -8.32 -0.89
N GLU A 25 1.72 -8.09 -1.20
CA GLU A 25 2.74 -9.14 -1.17
C GLU A 25 2.90 -9.73 0.24
N MET A 26 3.00 -8.89 1.28
CA MET A 26 3.16 -9.34 2.67
C MET A 26 1.99 -10.21 3.15
N VAL A 27 0.75 -9.82 2.84
CA VAL A 27 -0.44 -10.54 3.33
C VAL A 27 -0.78 -11.78 2.51
N THR A 28 -0.31 -11.86 1.26
CA THR A 28 -0.55 -13.02 0.39
C THR A 28 0.65 -13.95 0.26
N LEU A 29 1.84 -13.49 0.64
CA LEU A 29 3.14 -14.14 0.39
C LEU A 29 3.38 -14.46 -1.09
N GLU A 30 2.78 -13.68 -1.98
CA GLU A 30 2.87 -13.85 -3.43
C GLU A 30 3.31 -12.55 -4.10
N LEU A 31 4.23 -12.68 -5.05
CA LEU A 31 4.66 -11.54 -5.87
C LEU A 31 3.45 -10.95 -6.61
N PRO A 32 3.20 -9.63 -6.50
CA PRO A 32 2.15 -8.98 -7.27
C PRO A 32 2.34 -9.20 -8.77
N TYR A 33 1.27 -9.63 -9.44
CA TYR A 33 1.25 -10.03 -10.85
C TYR A 33 2.12 -11.26 -11.20
N SER A 34 2.36 -12.17 -10.26
CA SER A 34 3.03 -13.45 -10.53
C SER A 34 2.35 -14.29 -11.63
N GLU A 35 1.08 -14.03 -11.95
CA GLU A 35 0.37 -14.65 -13.08
C GLU A 35 0.82 -14.13 -14.47
N CYS A 36 1.66 -13.10 -14.53
CA CYS A 36 2.23 -12.56 -15.76
C CYS A 36 3.62 -13.15 -16.03
N ASP A 37 3.84 -13.63 -17.24
CA ASP A 37 5.10 -14.25 -17.69
C ASP A 37 6.19 -13.24 -18.08
N ASN A 38 5.86 -11.96 -18.21
CA ASN A 38 6.81 -10.91 -18.51
C ASN A 38 6.33 -9.51 -18.09
N VAL A 39 7.29 -8.59 -18.02
CA VAL A 39 7.07 -7.19 -17.62
C VAL A 39 6.10 -6.45 -18.55
N ALA A 40 6.06 -6.77 -19.84
CA ALA A 40 5.15 -6.11 -20.78
C ALA A 40 3.67 -6.41 -20.47
N LYS A 41 3.35 -7.64 -20.04
CA LYS A 41 1.99 -7.98 -19.58
C LYS A 41 1.64 -7.31 -18.26
N ILE A 42 2.59 -7.20 -17.34
CA ILE A 42 2.42 -6.45 -16.08
C ILE A 42 2.11 -4.98 -16.39
N TYR A 43 2.94 -4.34 -17.23
CA TYR A 43 2.76 -2.96 -17.65
C TYR A 43 1.37 -2.72 -18.28
N LYS A 44 0.93 -3.62 -19.17
CA LYS A 44 -0.40 -3.54 -19.78
C LYS A 44 -1.52 -3.62 -18.73
N LYS A 45 -1.43 -4.54 -17.76
CA LYS A 45 -2.43 -4.67 -16.70
C LYS A 45 -2.47 -3.43 -15.81
N VAL A 46 -1.32 -2.97 -15.35
CA VAL A 46 -1.17 -1.79 -14.48
C VAL A 46 -1.75 -0.55 -15.14
N THR A 47 -1.37 -0.26 -16.38
CA THR A 47 -1.88 0.91 -17.13
C THR A 47 -3.36 0.79 -17.50
N SER A 48 -3.91 -0.42 -17.57
CA SER A 48 -5.35 -0.66 -17.77
C SER A 48 -6.15 -0.68 -16.45
N GLY A 49 -5.51 -0.44 -15.29
CA GLY A 49 -6.15 -0.48 -13.98
C GLY A 49 -6.54 -1.88 -13.48
N LEU A 50 -6.04 -2.95 -14.12
CA LEU A 50 -6.32 -4.33 -13.69
C LEU A 50 -5.45 -4.70 -12.49
N ARG A 51 -6.07 -5.23 -11.44
CA ARG A 51 -5.39 -5.65 -10.20
C ARG A 51 -4.66 -7.00 -10.35
N PRO A 52 -3.64 -7.29 -9.51
CA PRO A 52 -3.04 -8.61 -9.39
C PRO A 52 -4.08 -9.68 -9.01
N GLN A 53 -3.92 -10.92 -9.47
CA GLN A 53 -4.79 -12.02 -9.03
C GLN A 53 -4.69 -12.29 -7.52
N ALA A 54 -3.54 -12.00 -6.91
CA ALA A 54 -3.32 -12.10 -5.48
C ALA A 54 -4.35 -11.31 -4.63
N MET A 55 -4.96 -10.24 -5.18
CA MET A 55 -6.04 -9.51 -4.48
C MET A 55 -7.20 -10.43 -4.08
N ASN A 56 -7.52 -11.46 -4.88
CA ASN A 56 -8.59 -12.41 -4.58
C ASN A 56 -8.28 -13.35 -3.40
N LYS A 57 -7.04 -13.32 -2.89
CA LYS A 57 -6.57 -14.15 -1.78
C LYS A 57 -6.55 -13.41 -0.44
N VAL A 58 -6.75 -12.08 -0.46
CA VAL A 58 -6.87 -11.29 0.75
C VAL A 58 -8.20 -11.64 1.42
N LYS A 59 -8.13 -12.18 2.65
CA LYS A 59 -9.31 -12.69 3.37
C LYS A 59 -9.97 -11.63 4.25
N ASP A 60 -9.17 -10.73 4.78
CA ASP A 60 -9.62 -9.66 5.64
C ASP A 60 -10.16 -8.50 4.78
N PRO A 61 -11.46 -8.18 4.87
CA PRO A 61 -12.05 -7.10 4.07
C PRO A 61 -11.46 -5.73 4.38
N GLU A 62 -10.98 -5.50 5.61
CA GLU A 62 -10.40 -4.23 6.01
C GLU A 62 -9.02 -4.03 5.36
N VAL A 63 -8.18 -5.07 5.42
CA VAL A 63 -6.90 -5.11 4.68
C VAL A 63 -7.14 -4.93 3.19
N GLN A 64 -8.12 -5.63 2.62
CA GLN A 64 -8.43 -5.52 1.20
C GLN A 64 -8.84 -4.10 0.81
N ALA A 65 -9.75 -3.49 1.57
CA ALA A 65 -10.21 -2.12 1.34
C ALA A 65 -9.06 -1.11 1.46
N PHE A 66 -8.17 -1.31 2.41
CA PHE A 66 -6.99 -0.47 2.59
C PHE A 66 -6.02 -0.55 1.39
N ILE A 67 -5.70 -1.77 0.92
CA ILE A 67 -4.91 -1.97 -0.31
C ILE A 67 -5.61 -1.30 -1.50
N GLU A 68 -6.92 -1.43 -1.64
CA GLU A 68 -7.67 -0.81 -2.74
C GLU A 68 -7.58 0.72 -2.75
N LYS A 69 -7.59 1.38 -1.58
CA LYS A 69 -7.34 2.83 -1.44
C LYS A 69 -5.94 3.19 -1.94
N CYS A 70 -4.92 2.44 -1.50
CA CYS A 70 -3.53 2.66 -1.93
C CYS A 70 -3.34 2.51 -3.44
N LEU A 71 -4.06 1.56 -4.05
CA LEU A 71 -3.96 1.30 -5.48
C LEU A 71 -4.93 2.15 -6.34
N ALA A 72 -5.65 3.12 -5.77
CA ALA A 72 -6.59 3.95 -6.50
C ALA A 72 -5.94 4.75 -7.64
N GLN A 73 -6.77 5.42 -8.46
CA GLN A 73 -6.27 6.36 -9.46
C GLN A 73 -5.41 7.44 -8.78
N PRO A 74 -4.37 7.99 -9.44
CA PRO A 74 -3.36 8.84 -8.79
C PRO A 74 -3.97 9.94 -7.90
N ARG A 75 -4.92 10.72 -8.43
CA ARG A 75 -5.58 11.82 -7.71
C ARG A 75 -6.56 11.39 -6.61
N ALA A 76 -6.92 10.12 -6.55
CA ALA A 76 -7.83 9.55 -5.56
C ALA A 76 -7.09 8.78 -4.45
N ARG A 77 -5.75 8.61 -4.57
CA ARG A 77 -4.96 8.01 -3.51
C ARG A 77 -4.84 9.00 -2.35
N PRO A 78 -5.10 8.57 -1.10
CA PRO A 78 -4.83 9.40 0.06
C PRO A 78 -3.33 9.64 0.22
N SER A 79 -2.96 10.71 0.92
CA SER A 79 -1.57 10.91 1.35
C SER A 79 -1.19 9.90 2.43
N ALA A 80 0.11 9.73 2.70
CA ALA A 80 0.57 8.89 3.81
C ALA A 80 -0.02 9.35 5.15
N ALA A 81 -0.10 10.67 5.38
CA ALA A 81 -0.67 11.25 6.59
C ALA A 81 -2.18 11.00 6.72
N ASP A 82 -2.89 10.84 5.61
CA ASP A 82 -4.31 10.47 5.63
C ASP A 82 -4.49 8.97 5.84
N LEU A 83 -3.64 8.13 5.24
CA LEU A 83 -3.67 6.68 5.47
C LEU A 83 -3.37 6.31 6.93
N LEU A 84 -2.50 7.05 7.62
CA LEU A 84 -2.23 6.83 9.05
C LEU A 84 -3.45 7.08 9.94
N LYS A 85 -4.48 7.77 9.45
CA LYS A 85 -5.76 8.00 10.14
C LYS A 85 -6.83 6.99 9.73
N ASP A 86 -6.48 6.03 8.88
CA ASP A 86 -7.43 5.00 8.42
C ASP A 86 -7.71 4.01 9.55
N PRO A 87 -8.95 3.53 9.71
CA PRO A 87 -9.30 2.54 10.73
C PRO A 87 -8.44 1.27 10.70
N PHE A 88 -7.83 0.97 9.55
CA PHE A 88 -6.85 -0.11 9.41
C PHE A 88 -5.71 -0.07 10.46
N PHE A 89 -5.34 1.12 10.94
CA PHE A 89 -4.31 1.28 11.97
C PHE A 89 -4.88 1.48 13.38
N ASP A 90 -6.20 1.41 13.58
CA ASP A 90 -6.80 1.52 14.90
C ASP A 90 -6.33 0.37 15.81
N GLY A 91 -5.95 0.70 17.05
CA GLY A 91 -5.48 -0.27 18.04
C GLY A 91 -4.00 -0.64 17.94
N ILE A 92 -3.25 -0.01 17.03
CA ILE A 92 -1.78 0.01 17.10
C ILE A 92 -1.40 1.16 18.03
N HIS A 93 -0.90 0.81 19.22
CA HIS A 93 -0.30 1.77 20.14
C HIS A 93 1.19 1.82 19.87
N ASP A 94 1.75 3.03 19.74
CA ASP A 94 3.19 3.21 19.73
C ASP A 94 3.70 2.89 21.14
N ASP A 95 4.29 1.71 21.34
CA ASP A 95 4.94 1.31 22.60
C ASP A 95 6.16 2.20 22.96
N ASP A 96 6.47 3.22 22.16
CA ASP A 96 7.66 4.08 22.28
C ASP A 96 7.50 5.26 23.27
N ASP A 97 6.31 5.47 23.85
CA ASP A 97 6.05 6.57 24.82
C ASP A 97 6.31 6.18 26.30
N GLU A 98 6.80 4.96 26.59
CA GLU A 98 7.02 4.50 27.98
C GLU A 98 8.42 4.77 28.58
N ASN A 99 9.33 5.48 27.89
CA ASN A 99 10.72 5.63 28.37
C ASN A 99 11.20 7.07 28.69
N ALA A 100 10.30 8.06 28.79
CA ALA A 100 10.71 9.44 29.06
C ALA A 100 10.75 9.83 30.56
N ASP A 101 10.12 9.08 31.46
CA ASP A 101 9.87 9.53 32.84
C ASP A 101 10.80 8.95 33.93
N ASP A 102 11.69 7.98 33.62
CA ASP A 102 12.49 7.30 34.65
C ASP A 102 13.84 8.00 34.99
N TYR A 103 14.30 8.95 34.20
CA TYR A 103 15.59 9.63 34.46
C TYR A 103 15.53 10.75 35.52
N SER A 104 14.37 10.99 36.16
CA SER A 104 14.21 12.04 37.18
C SER A 104 14.31 11.55 38.63
N ARG A 105 14.62 10.27 38.86
CA ARG A 105 14.89 9.72 40.21
C ARG A 105 16.22 8.97 40.26
N ASN A 106 17.30 9.72 40.41
CA ASN A 106 18.43 9.38 41.28
C ASN A 106 19.28 10.61 41.57
#